data_AF-A0A2N7UG08-F1
#
_entry.id   AF-A0A2N7UG08-F1
#
_cell.length_a   1.000
_cell.length_b   1.000
_cell.length_c   1.000
_cell.angle_alpha   90.00
_cell.angle_beta   90.00
_cell.angle_gamma   90.00
#
_symmetry.space_group_name_H-M   'P 1'
#
loop_
_entity.id
_entity.type
_entity.pdbx_description
1 polymer ?
#
loop_
_entity_poly.entity_id
_entity_poly.type
_entity_poly.pdbx_seq_one_letter_code
_entity_poly.pdbx_strand_id
1 'polypeptide(L)'
;MESNKDFHKWSSFAKRQAGLFSSCLVCFLIFWNSVAIGEWAYALFGGELRGYGPPQQRWHRVLAMGFVGMYIVGTVLGVINMWRYRKYPEYYDDE
;
A
#
# COMPACT_ATOMS: atom_id res chain seq x y z
N MET A 1 -23.21 -0.13 5.20
CA MET A 1 -22.91 -0.17 3.76
C MET A 1 -22.97 1.26 3.25
N GLU A 2 -21.88 1.75 2.65
CA GLU A 2 -21.87 3.07 1.98
C GLU A 2 -22.71 2.93 0.69
N SER A 3 -23.56 3.90 0.35
CA SER A 3 -24.35 3.87 -0.90
C SER A 3 -23.41 3.86 -2.11
N ASN A 4 -23.72 3.14 -3.20
CA ASN A 4 -22.91 3.13 -4.43
C ASN A 4 -22.59 4.55 -4.92
N LYS A 5 -23.56 5.47 -4.79
CA LYS A 5 -23.39 6.89 -5.13
C LYS A 5 -22.34 7.59 -4.27
N ASP A 6 -22.28 7.27 -2.98
CA ASP A 6 -21.29 7.81 -2.05
C ASP A 6 -19.93 7.16 -2.27
N PHE A 7 -19.90 5.87 -2.62
CA PHE A 7 -18.67 5.17 -2.94
C PHE A 7 -17.93 5.81 -4.12
N HIS A 8 -18.63 6.21 -5.18
CA HIS A 8 -18.01 6.83 -6.36
C HIS A 8 -17.78 8.35 -6.27
N LYS A 9 -18.01 8.99 -5.12
CA LYS A 9 -17.61 10.39 -4.89
C LYS A 9 -16.09 10.51 -4.74
N TRP A 10 -15.53 11.56 -5.34
CA TRP A 10 -14.11 11.92 -5.22
C TRP A 10 -13.65 12.13 -3.78
N SER A 11 -14.52 12.68 -2.92
CA SER A 11 -14.22 12.88 -1.50
C SER A 11 -14.09 11.55 -0.75
N SER A 12 -15.00 10.59 -0.99
CA SER A 12 -14.92 9.24 -0.42
C SER A 12 -13.75 8.46 -1.00
N PHE A 13 -13.44 8.62 -2.29
CA PHE A 13 -12.25 8.05 -2.91
C PHE A 13 -10.96 8.53 -2.22
N ALA A 14 -10.81 9.84 -2.04
CA ALA A 14 -9.63 10.42 -1.40
C ALA A 14 -9.44 9.90 0.02
N LYS A 15 -10.53 9.73 0.79
CA LYS A 15 -10.47 9.12 2.13
C LYS A 15 -10.00 7.66 2.08
N ARG A 16 -10.55 6.86 1.16
CA ARG A 16 -10.13 5.46 0.97
C ARG A 16 -8.67 5.37 0.53
N GLN A 17 -8.24 6.24 -0.39
CA GLN A 17 -6.85 6.31 -0.84
C GLN A 17 -5.90 6.75 0.27
N ALA A 18 -6.29 7.71 1.11
CA ALA A 18 -5.48 8.10 2.27
C ALA A 18 -5.28 6.93 3.24
N GLY A 19 -6.33 6.13 3.49
CA GLY A 19 -6.24 4.93 4.32
C GLY A 19 -5.31 3.86 3.70
N LEU A 20 -5.49 3.57 2.41
CA LEU A 20 -4.63 2.62 1.68
C LEU A 20 -3.18 3.10 1.60
N PHE A 21 -2.96 4.40 1.40
CA PHE A 21 -1.65 5.02 1.40
C PHE A 21 -0.96 4.87 2.76
N SER A 22 -1.67 5.15 3.86
CA SER A 22 -1.12 4.99 5.20
C SER A 22 -0.68 3.54 5.46
N SER A 23 -1.52 2.56 5.09
CA SER A 23 -1.18 1.14 5.22
C SER A 23 0.02 0.75 4.34
N CYS A 24 0.05 1.22 3.09
CA CYS A 24 1.16 0.99 2.17
C CYS A 24 2.46 1.62 2.68
N LEU A 25 2.40 2.83 3.24
CA LEU A 25 3.53 3.55 3.78
C LEU A 25 4.14 2.82 4.98
N VAL A 26 3.31 2.32 5.89
CA VAL A 26 3.78 1.52 7.04
C VAL A 26 4.50 0.26 6.56
N CYS A 27 3.88 -0.51 5.66
CA CYS A 27 4.52 -1.70 5.08
C CYS A 27 5.83 -1.34 4.37
N PHE A 28 5.83 -0.29 3.57
CA PHE A 28 7.02 0.18 2.87
C PHE A 28 8.16 0.50 3.86
N LEU A 29 7.90 1.29 4.90
CA LEU A 29 8.92 1.67 5.87
C LEU A 29 9.51 0.46 6.61
N ILE A 30 8.67 -0.51 6.99
CA ILE A 30 9.11 -1.75 7.65
C ILE A 30 10.02 -2.56 6.74
N PHE A 31 9.58 -2.87 5.51
CA PHE A 31 10.33 -3.72 4.60
C PHE A 31 11.55 -3.02 3.99
N TRP A 32 11.50 -1.70 3.83
CA TRP A 32 12.62 -0.91 3.34
C TRP A 32 13.75 -0.79 4.36
N ASN A 33 13.39 -0.67 5.65
CA ASN A 33 14.32 -0.56 6.78
C ASN A 33 14.46 -1.84 7.59
N SER A 34 14.03 -2.99 7.07
CA SER A 34 13.98 -4.26 7.80
C SER A 34 15.33 -4.69 8.38
N VAL A 35 16.43 -4.37 7.69
CA VAL A 35 17.80 -4.63 8.15
C VAL A 35 18.13 -3.79 9.40
N ALA A 36 17.82 -2.48 9.38
CA ALA A 36 18.05 -1.61 10.53
C ALA A 36 17.16 -1.98 11.72
N ILE A 37 15.90 -2.38 11.46
CA ILE A 37 14.99 -2.91 12.48
C ILE A 37 15.55 -4.21 13.07
N GLY A 38 16.08 -5.09 12.23
CA GLY A 38 16.72 -6.34 12.65
C GLY A 38 17.97 -6.12 13.50
N GLU A 39 18.83 -5.17 13.11
CA GLU A 39 20.01 -4.75 13.89
C GLU A 39 19.61 -4.18 15.25
N TRP A 40 18.63 -3.28 15.29
CA TRP A 40 18.14 -2.70 16.53
C TRP A 40 17.50 -3.76 17.44
N ALA A 41 16.72 -4.68 16.87
CA ALA A 41 16.12 -5.79 17.61
C ALA A 41 17.17 -6.75 18.16
N TYR A 42 18.22 -7.09 17.40
CA TYR A 42 19.30 -7.96 17.87
C TYR A 42 20.18 -7.31 18.93
N ALA A 43 20.41 -5.99 18.81
CA ALA A 43 21.16 -5.22 19.79
C ALA A 43 20.48 -5.22 21.17
N LEU A 44 19.14 -5.25 21.22
CA LEU A 44 18.38 -5.39 22.47
C LEU A 44 18.65 -6.71 23.21
N PHE A 45 19.11 -7.75 22.51
CA PHE A 45 19.46 -9.06 23.08
C PHE A 45 20.98 -9.24 23.28
N GLY A 46 21.78 -8.18 23.12
CA GLY A 46 23.22 -8.21 23.36
C GLY A 46 24.06 -8.87 22.26
N GLY A 47 23.49 -9.10 21.07
CA GLY A 47 24.20 -9.68 19.92
C GLY A 47 24.59 -8.63 18.87
N GLU A 48 25.70 -8.84 18.16
CA GLU A 48 26.06 -8.08 16.96
C GLU A 48 25.75 -8.92 15.70
N LEU A 49 24.95 -8.38 14.78
CA LEU A 49 24.70 -8.97 13.45
C LEU A 49 25.92 -8.76 12.51
N ARG A 50 27.12 -9.15 12.95
CA ARG A 50 28.32 -9.14 12.12
C ARG A 50 28.34 -10.38 11.22
N GLY A 51 28.19 -10.18 9.90
CA GLY A 51 28.42 -11.22 8.89
C GLY A 51 27.21 -11.64 8.05
N TYR A 52 26.00 -11.14 8.35
CA TYR A 52 24.85 -11.32 7.46
C TYR A 52 24.93 -10.28 6.31
N GLY A 53 25.47 -10.73 5.17
CA GLY A 53 25.94 -9.85 4.09
C GLY A 53 24.85 -9.07 3.31
N PRO A 54 25.24 -7.95 2.67
CA PRO A 54 24.35 -6.90 2.16
C PRO A 54 23.55 -7.14 0.86
N PRO A 55 23.79 -8.13 -0.04
CA PRO A 55 23.00 -8.26 -1.28
C PRO A 55 21.78 -9.18 -1.13
N GLN A 56 21.93 -10.32 -0.45
CA GLN A 56 20.87 -11.33 -0.32
C GLN A 56 19.72 -10.80 0.55
N GLN A 57 19.99 -9.98 1.57
CA GLN A 57 18.95 -9.38 2.42
C GLN A 57 18.22 -8.18 1.78
N ARG A 58 18.48 -7.81 0.53
CA ARG A 58 17.77 -6.70 -0.14
C ARG A 58 16.45 -7.13 -0.79
N TRP A 59 16.10 -8.43 -0.79
CA TRP A 59 14.82 -8.90 -1.33
C TRP A 59 13.61 -8.23 -0.65
N HIS A 60 13.73 -7.88 0.64
CA HIS A 60 12.72 -7.12 1.35
C HIS A 60 12.43 -5.75 0.70
N ARG A 61 13.43 -5.11 0.07
CA ARG A 61 13.25 -3.86 -0.68
C ARG A 61 12.49 -4.09 -1.99
N VAL A 62 12.67 -5.25 -2.62
CA VAL A 62 11.85 -5.65 -3.78
C VAL A 62 10.39 -5.80 -3.36
N LEU A 63 10.13 -6.42 -2.20
CA LEU A 63 8.77 -6.47 -1.64
C LEU A 63 8.22 -5.10 -1.29
N ALA A 64 9.03 -4.21 -0.68
CA ALA A 64 8.63 -2.83 -0.39
C ALA A 64 8.18 -2.10 -1.66
N MET A 65 8.95 -2.23 -2.75
CA MET A 65 8.57 -1.69 -4.06
C MET A 65 7.33 -2.38 -4.65
N GLY A 66 7.14 -3.67 -4.39
CA GLY A 66 5.94 -4.42 -4.74
C GLY A 66 4.67 -3.83 -4.11
N PHE A 67 4.71 -3.46 -2.83
CA PHE A 67 3.57 -2.79 -2.17
C PHE A 67 3.23 -1.44 -2.82
N VAL A 68 4.26 -0.64 -3.16
CA VAL A 68 4.07 0.62 -3.88
C VAL A 68 3.44 0.38 -5.25
N GLY A 69 3.91 -0.63 -5.99
CA GLY A 69 3.35 -1.02 -7.28
C GLY A 69 1.88 -1.43 -7.17
N MET A 70 1.53 -2.28 -6.21
CA MET A 70 0.15 -2.70 -5.96
C MET A 70 -0.75 -1.51 -5.59
N TYR A 71 -0.26 -0.58 -4.76
CA TYR A 71 -1.00 0.64 -4.42
C TYR A 71 -1.27 1.51 -5.65
N ILE A 72 -0.27 1.71 -6.52
CA ILE A 72 -0.44 2.48 -7.77
C ILE A 72 -1.47 1.81 -8.69
N VAL A 73 -1.35 0.50 -8.91
CA VAL A 73 -2.29 -0.25 -9.76
C VAL A 73 -3.71 -0.19 -9.20
N GLY A 74 -3.88 -0.42 -7.89
CA GLY A 74 -5.17 -0.32 -7.23
C GLY A 74 -5.77 1.09 -7.32
N THR A 75 -4.94 2.12 -7.22
CA THR A 75 -5.36 3.53 -7.39
C THR A 75 -5.85 3.79 -8.80
N VAL A 76 -5.12 3.34 -9.83
CA VAL A 76 -5.50 3.49 -11.24
C VAL A 76 -6.82 2.77 -11.53
N LEU A 77 -6.96 1.51 -11.10
CA LEU A 77 -8.21 0.77 -11.25
C LEU A 77 -9.39 1.47 -10.55
N GLY A 78 -9.15 2.03 -9.35
CA GLY A 78 -10.13 2.82 -8.62
C GLY A 78 -10.58 4.07 -9.39
N VAL A 79 -9.64 4.79 -10.00
CA VAL A 79 -9.95 5.96 -10.86
C VAL A 79 -10.74 5.55 -12.10
N ILE A 80 -10.35 4.45 -12.77
CA ILE A 80 -11.05 3.94 -13.96
C ILE A 80 -12.50 3.58 -13.61
N ASN A 81 -12.72 2.88 -12.49
CA ASN A 81 -14.07 2.54 -12.04
C ASN A 81 -14.90 3.78 -11.72
N MET A 82 -14.29 4.80 -11.10
CA MET A 82 -14.97 6.06 -10.80
C MET A 82 -15.35 6.83 -12.07
N TRP A 83 -14.44 6.85 -13.05
CA TRP A 83 -14.70 7.44 -14.36
C TRP A 83 -15.80 6.69 -15.12
N ARG A 84 -15.78 5.35 -15.10
CA ARG A 84 -16.79 4.49 -15.73
C ARG A 84 -18.17 4.70 -15.10
N TYR A 85 -18.27 4.71 -13.77
CA TYR A 85 -19.53 5.00 -13.05
C TYR A 85 -20.09 6.36 -13.44
N ARG A 86 -19.25 7.39 -13.54
CA ARG A 86 -19.69 8.73 -13.93
C ARG A 86 -20.12 8.83 -15.39
N LYS A 87 -19.52 8.04 -16.28
CA LYS A 87 -19.82 8.03 -17.72
C LYS A 87 -21.08 7.23 -18.05
N TYR A 88 -21.34 6.15 -17.31
CA TYR A 88 -22.43 5.21 -17.55
C TYR A 88 -23.18 4.90 -16.25
N PRO A 89 -23.84 5.91 -15.63
CA PRO A 89 -24.50 5.73 -14.34
C PRO A 89 -25.69 4.76 -14.41
N GLU A 90 -26.39 4.67 -15.55
CA GLU A 90 -27.54 3.78 -15.72
C GLU A 90 -27.24 2.29 -15.46
N TYR A 91 -26.01 1.83 -15.73
CA TYR A 91 -25.65 0.42 -15.52
C TYR A 91 -25.45 0.02 -14.06
N TYR A 92 -25.42 0.98 -13.14
CA TYR A 92 -25.09 0.75 -11.73
C TYR A 92 -26.19 1.20 -10.75
N ASP A 93 -27.20 1.92 -11.25
CA ASP A 93 -28.34 2.40 -10.48
C ASP A 93 -29.57 1.47 -10.60
N ASP A 94 -29.54 0.49 -11.52
CA ASP A 94 -30.61 -0.51 -11.77
C ASP A 94 -30.40 -1.86 -11.03
N GLU A 95 -29.32 -2.00 -10.25
CA GLU A 95 -29.06 -3.10 -9.30
C GLU A 95 -29.24 -2.64 -7.84
#